data_AF-A0A1G7TYE8-F1
#
_entry.id   AF-A0A1G7TYE8-F1
#
_cell.length_a   1.000
_cell.length_b   1.000
_cell.length_c   1.000
_cell.angle_alpha   90.00
_cell.angle_beta   90.00
_cell.angle_gamma   90.00
#
_symmetry.space_group_name_H-M   'P 1'
#
loop_
_entity.id
_entity.type
_entity.pdbx_description
1 polymer ?
#
loop_
_entity_poly.entity_id
_entity_poly.type
_entity_poly.pdbx_seq_one_letter_code
_entity_poly.pdbx_strand_id
1 'polypeptide(L)'
;MTTAEEQYRRATRERALRQHRVRLQSVAGVHAALRSSLRTGLIEADERLDEHTLVDRFSVSRSAVRAALGLLVEEGIVSRSPRAGTVVRGDLTDVRIDNGVGWSTTTGDVFRCEVLERRWVPATPLTRHHLSPDAEAVHLTELVLLRHGGPALLYARFSLSGGVDRRLTMTSAETASFGDDFARVYGSPLGQVGCWLEAVEADEKVAAQLEVPVGTALLVKSRVLWSADGLPREFSVTHYPATHTTLSTEFRPRLRIPVPRRARTAVEPVEPGVVGARQSALSVHAELRAAVREGLLPVGDRLNEQELADRFGVSRNSIRRGLAQLAVEGVVRRAPRTGTVIERRIADLPLDTGRGWHRTEAWRYRAERLAVATVPTPPFLSRILSTSEPEVAVTEYRILRDGRPFGVYLLYSRASLPHRPLSTDSPVDFDELFARTHGSAVDRIDSTVHAVRADGRTARLLDVSPGTLLLLRERVLVDEQGRPCEFSHGYFPAADLSLSTRTPVRGTPAA
;
A
#
# COMPACT_ATOMS: atom_id res chain seq x y z
N MET A 1 29.01 7.10 -31.61
CA MET A 1 27.73 7.33 -30.88
C MET A 1 27.86 6.69 -29.51
N THR A 2 28.19 7.47 -28.49
CA THR A 2 28.32 7.01 -27.10
C THR A 2 26.93 6.79 -26.50
N THR A 3 26.72 5.69 -25.79
CA THR A 3 25.42 5.37 -25.16
C THR A 3 25.05 6.40 -24.09
N ALA A 4 23.76 6.60 -23.82
CA ALA A 4 23.30 7.50 -22.75
C ALA A 4 23.94 7.18 -21.39
N GLU A 5 24.29 5.91 -21.16
CA GLU A 5 25.04 5.46 -19.98
C GLU A 5 26.49 5.99 -19.93
N GLU A 6 27.20 6.09 -21.05
CA GLU A 6 28.57 6.62 -21.10
C GLU A 6 28.62 8.13 -20.86
N GLN A 7 27.64 8.86 -21.39
CA GLN A 7 27.47 10.29 -21.11
C GLN A 7 27.13 10.53 -19.63
N TYR A 8 26.26 9.70 -19.04
CA TYR A 8 25.97 9.69 -17.61
C TYR A 8 27.23 9.45 -16.77
N ARG A 9 28.08 8.46 -17.12
CA ARG A 9 29.33 8.16 -16.41
C ARG A 9 30.31 9.35 -16.40
N ARG A 10 30.48 10.01 -17.55
CA ARG A 10 31.43 11.12 -17.68
C ARG A 10 31.00 12.34 -16.85
N ALA A 11 29.72 12.73 -16.95
CA ALA A 11 29.17 13.83 -16.17
C ALA A 11 29.25 13.58 -14.65
N THR A 12 29.04 12.33 -14.24
CA THR A 12 29.11 11.91 -12.84
C THR A 12 30.53 11.99 -12.26
N ARG A 13 31.54 11.45 -12.97
CA ARG A 13 32.94 11.45 -12.52
C ARG A 13 33.52 12.86 -12.43
N GLU A 14 33.27 13.71 -13.43
CA GLU A 14 33.77 15.08 -13.47
C GLU A 14 33.16 15.96 -12.34
N ARG A 15 31.96 15.62 -11.85
CA ARG A 15 31.26 16.40 -10.81
C ARG A 15 31.37 15.83 -9.39
N ALA A 16 31.59 14.53 -9.23
CA ALA A 16 31.87 13.90 -7.93
C ALA A 16 33.09 14.51 -7.21
N LEU A 17 33.97 15.17 -7.97
CA LEU A 17 35.14 15.92 -7.51
C LEU A 17 34.84 17.38 -7.12
N ARG A 18 33.70 17.96 -7.55
CA ARG A 18 33.35 19.38 -7.31
C ARG A 18 32.31 19.60 -6.21
N GLN A 19 31.51 18.60 -5.85
CA GLN A 19 30.38 18.76 -4.92
C GLN A 19 30.56 17.96 -3.63
N HIS A 20 31.12 18.58 -2.61
CA HIS A 20 30.67 18.30 -1.25
C HIS A 20 29.23 18.85 -1.12
N ARG A 21 28.20 17.99 -1.24
CA ARG A 21 27.14 17.86 -0.19
C ARG A 21 25.88 17.06 -0.48
N VAL A 22 25.53 16.56 -1.68
CA VAL A 22 24.42 15.58 -1.73
C VAL A 22 24.57 14.57 -2.88
N ARG A 23 25.20 13.44 -2.57
CA ARG A 23 24.97 12.20 -3.31
C ARG A 23 23.65 11.60 -2.81
N LEU A 24 23.03 10.67 -3.54
CA LEU A 24 22.06 9.72 -2.97
C LEU A 24 22.79 8.90 -1.88
N GLN A 25 22.97 9.47 -0.70
CA GLN A 25 23.72 8.86 0.41
C GLN A 25 22.80 8.08 1.35
N SER A 26 21.48 8.16 1.16
CA SER A 26 20.54 7.38 1.97
C SER A 26 20.41 5.97 1.41
N VAL A 27 20.56 4.98 2.29
CA VAL A 27 20.27 3.58 1.99
C VAL A 27 18.85 3.43 1.44
N ALA A 28 17.88 4.15 2.04
CA ALA A 28 16.52 4.28 1.52
C ALA A 28 16.46 4.72 0.04
N GLY A 29 17.22 5.75 -0.36
CA GLY A 29 17.20 6.22 -1.75
C GLY A 29 17.68 5.16 -2.74
N VAL A 30 18.73 4.41 -2.39
CA VAL A 30 19.23 3.29 -3.22
C VAL A 30 18.25 2.13 -3.23
N HIS A 31 17.69 1.78 -2.06
CA HIS A 31 16.70 0.72 -1.92
C HIS A 31 15.46 0.99 -2.76
N ALA A 32 14.88 2.19 -2.66
CA ALA A 32 13.74 2.57 -3.49
C ALA A 32 14.09 2.69 -4.97
N ALA A 33 15.28 3.17 -5.33
CA ALA A 33 15.71 3.17 -6.74
C ALA A 33 15.77 1.76 -7.32
N LEU A 34 16.31 0.78 -6.58
CA LEU A 34 16.30 -0.63 -6.98
C LEU A 34 14.89 -1.17 -7.14
N ARG A 35 13.98 -0.88 -6.19
CA ARG A 35 12.57 -1.28 -6.28
C ARG A 35 11.85 -0.66 -7.47
N SER A 36 12.06 0.64 -7.72
CA SER A 36 11.52 1.31 -8.91
C SER A 36 12.10 0.71 -10.20
N SER A 37 13.39 0.36 -10.24
CA SER A 37 14.02 -0.30 -11.39
C SER A 37 13.45 -1.70 -11.66
N LEU A 38 13.22 -2.50 -10.61
CA LEU A 38 12.54 -3.79 -10.74
C LEU A 38 11.12 -3.62 -11.31
N ARG A 39 10.33 -2.72 -10.72
CA ARG A 39 8.95 -2.46 -11.14
C ARG A 39 8.85 -1.93 -12.59
N THR A 40 9.82 -1.12 -13.00
CA THR A 40 9.83 -0.52 -14.35
C THR A 40 10.42 -1.43 -15.43
N GLY A 41 10.85 -2.66 -15.09
CA GLY A 41 11.52 -3.57 -16.02
C GLY A 41 12.87 -3.01 -16.50
N LEU A 42 13.59 -2.33 -15.62
CA LEU A 42 15.00 -1.94 -15.84
C LEU A 42 15.96 -2.92 -15.17
N ILE A 43 15.46 -3.68 -14.20
CA ILE A 43 16.12 -4.84 -13.63
C ILE A 43 15.13 -5.99 -13.83
N GLU A 44 15.57 -7.04 -14.49
CA GLU A 44 14.72 -8.17 -14.85
C GLU A 44 14.70 -9.25 -13.77
N ALA A 45 13.71 -10.14 -13.86
CA ALA A 45 13.67 -11.38 -13.11
C ALA A 45 14.97 -12.19 -13.33
N ASP A 46 15.46 -12.85 -12.27
CA ASP A 46 16.69 -13.65 -12.29
C ASP A 46 17.97 -12.88 -12.66
N GLU A 47 17.90 -11.54 -12.80
CA GLU A 47 19.07 -10.71 -13.04
C GLU A 47 20.02 -10.75 -11.84
N ARG A 48 21.31 -10.91 -12.13
CA ARG A 48 22.37 -10.81 -11.13
C ARG A 48 22.71 -9.35 -10.88
N LEU A 49 22.50 -8.91 -9.65
CA LEU A 49 22.83 -7.57 -9.17
C LEU A 49 24.30 -7.49 -8.77
N ASP A 50 25.12 -6.91 -9.64
CA ASP A 50 26.54 -6.66 -9.37
C ASP A 50 26.73 -5.34 -8.60
N GLU A 51 27.41 -5.40 -7.44
CA GLU A 51 27.63 -4.23 -6.58
C GLU A 51 28.33 -3.08 -7.30
N HIS A 52 29.33 -3.36 -8.14
CA HIS A 52 30.11 -2.34 -8.83
C HIS A 52 29.23 -1.64 -9.87
N THR A 53 28.47 -2.42 -10.64
CA THR A 53 27.52 -1.89 -11.61
C THR A 53 26.48 -1.00 -10.94
N LEU A 54 25.96 -1.40 -9.78
CA LEU A 54 24.97 -0.61 -9.04
C LEU A 54 25.56 0.68 -8.44
N VAL A 55 26.79 0.62 -7.92
CA VAL A 55 27.52 1.80 -7.43
C VAL A 55 27.66 2.84 -8.54
N ASP A 56 28.06 2.41 -9.73
CA ASP A 56 28.21 3.29 -10.89
C ASP A 56 26.86 3.76 -11.42
N ARG A 57 25.88 2.86 -11.58
CA ARG A 57 24.55 3.15 -12.12
C ARG A 57 23.82 4.20 -11.28
N PHE A 58 23.87 4.10 -9.96
CA PHE A 58 23.16 5.04 -9.07
C PHE A 58 24.04 6.15 -8.49
N SER A 59 25.34 6.19 -8.83
CA SER A 59 26.27 7.20 -8.33
C SER A 59 26.33 7.28 -6.81
N VAL A 60 26.31 6.13 -6.14
CA VAL A 60 26.20 6.00 -4.68
C VAL A 60 27.43 5.32 -4.08
N SER A 61 27.55 5.35 -2.75
CA SER A 61 28.63 4.62 -2.08
C SER A 61 28.39 3.10 -2.11
N ARG A 62 29.49 2.33 -2.14
CA ARG A 62 29.42 0.85 -2.05
C ARG A 62 28.75 0.37 -0.77
N SER A 63 28.95 1.07 0.35
CA SER A 63 28.26 0.74 1.62
C SER A 63 26.75 0.95 1.52
N ALA A 64 26.28 2.00 0.82
CA ALA A 64 24.86 2.23 0.58
C ALA A 64 24.24 1.13 -0.30
N VAL A 65 24.92 0.72 -1.38
CA VAL A 65 24.47 -0.41 -2.22
C VAL A 65 24.38 -1.69 -1.40
N ARG A 66 25.43 -2.01 -0.61
CA ARG A 66 25.44 -3.21 0.23
C ARG A 66 24.30 -3.25 1.25
N ALA A 67 24.05 -2.12 1.89
CA ALA A 67 22.95 -1.98 2.84
C ALA A 67 21.58 -2.12 2.16
N ALA A 68 21.38 -1.48 1.00
CA ALA A 68 20.14 -1.57 0.23
C ALA A 68 19.88 -2.99 -0.29
N LEU A 69 20.92 -3.67 -0.80
CA LEU A 69 20.83 -5.09 -1.16
C LEU A 69 20.55 -5.96 0.07
N GLY A 70 21.06 -5.60 1.26
CA GLY A 70 20.73 -6.27 2.51
C GLY A 70 19.24 -6.18 2.84
N LEU A 71 18.64 -4.99 2.72
CA LEU A 71 17.21 -4.81 2.90
C LEU A 71 16.39 -5.63 1.89
N LEU A 72 16.79 -5.66 0.62
CA LEU A 72 16.09 -6.48 -0.38
C LEU A 72 16.19 -7.99 -0.09
N VAL A 73 17.29 -8.44 0.54
CA VAL A 73 17.43 -9.84 1.00
C VAL A 73 16.49 -10.12 2.18
N GLU A 74 16.43 -9.21 3.16
CA GLU A 74 15.49 -9.31 4.29
C GLU A 74 14.03 -9.27 3.83
N GLU A 75 13.73 -8.51 2.78
CA GLU A 75 12.43 -8.44 2.11
C GLU A 75 12.16 -9.64 1.20
N GLY A 76 13.14 -10.54 1.01
CA GLY A 76 13.00 -11.73 0.17
C GLY A 76 12.93 -11.46 -1.34
N ILE A 77 13.08 -10.22 -1.80
CA ILE A 77 13.02 -9.82 -3.22
C ILE A 77 14.25 -10.29 -3.98
N VAL A 78 15.38 -10.37 -3.30
CA VAL A 78 16.62 -10.90 -3.88
C VAL A 78 17.14 -12.02 -2.99
N SER A 79 17.81 -12.99 -3.60
CA SER A 79 18.54 -14.02 -2.89
C SER A 79 20.04 -13.77 -2.97
N ARG A 80 20.79 -14.19 -1.94
CA ARG A 80 22.25 -14.23 -1.97
C ARG A 80 22.72 -15.67 -1.89
N SER A 81 23.57 -16.08 -2.81
CA SER A 81 24.20 -17.40 -2.76
C SER A 81 25.70 -17.34 -3.07
N PRO A 82 26.50 -18.27 -2.49
CA PRO A 82 27.92 -18.36 -2.79
C PRO A 82 28.13 -18.54 -4.31
N ARG A 83 29.04 -17.75 -4.89
CA ARG A 83 29.42 -17.72 -6.33
C ARG A 83 28.37 -17.10 -7.28
N ALA A 84 27.07 -17.15 -6.98
CA ALA A 84 26.04 -16.53 -7.83
C ALA A 84 25.79 -15.03 -7.50
N GLY A 85 26.24 -14.54 -6.35
CA GLY A 85 26.08 -13.12 -5.99
C GLY A 85 24.68 -12.83 -5.45
N THR A 86 24.18 -11.61 -5.70
CA THR A 86 22.80 -11.23 -5.36
C THR A 86 21.94 -11.36 -6.61
N VAL A 87 20.83 -12.11 -6.56
CA VAL A 87 19.97 -12.41 -7.72
C VAL A 87 18.53 -12.06 -7.41
N VAL A 88 17.85 -11.40 -8.35
CA VAL A 88 16.44 -11.02 -8.24
C VAL A 88 15.54 -12.25 -8.27
N ARG A 89 14.56 -12.33 -7.37
CA ARG A 89 13.50 -13.34 -7.44
C ARG A 89 12.45 -12.91 -8.47
N GLY A 90 12.14 -13.80 -9.41
CA GLY A 90 11.37 -13.49 -10.62
C GLY A 90 9.86 -13.37 -10.48
N ASP A 91 9.30 -13.07 -9.30
CA ASP A 91 7.87 -13.24 -9.01
C ASP A 91 7.10 -11.95 -8.67
N LEU A 92 7.71 -10.77 -8.76
CA LEU A 92 7.04 -9.49 -8.44
C LEU A 92 5.78 -9.25 -9.32
N THR A 93 4.60 -9.33 -8.70
CA THR A 93 3.29 -8.99 -9.27
C THR A 93 2.91 -7.56 -8.90
N ASP A 94 2.52 -6.75 -9.89
CA ASP A 94 1.87 -5.48 -9.62
C ASP A 94 0.35 -5.64 -9.66
N VAL A 95 -0.28 -5.63 -8.48
CA VAL A 95 -1.71 -5.84 -8.31
C VAL A 95 -2.40 -4.48 -8.21
N ARG A 96 -3.45 -4.28 -9.00
CA ARG A 96 -4.21 -3.03 -8.93
C ARG A 96 -5.03 -2.91 -7.64
N ILE A 97 -5.11 -1.70 -7.13
CA ILE A 97 -5.83 -1.38 -5.89
C ILE A 97 -7.33 -1.30 -6.16
N ASP A 98 -7.73 -0.72 -7.29
CA ASP A 98 -9.10 -0.37 -7.68
C ASP A 98 -9.86 -1.48 -8.43
N ASN A 99 -9.29 -2.69 -8.54
CA ASN A 99 -9.92 -3.83 -9.18
C ASN A 99 -9.97 -5.08 -8.27
N GLY A 100 -10.32 -6.22 -8.86
CA GLY A 100 -10.49 -7.52 -8.22
C GLY A 100 -9.25 -8.06 -7.49
N VAL A 101 -9.39 -9.25 -6.92
CA VAL A 101 -8.26 -9.98 -6.36
C VAL A 101 -7.44 -10.53 -7.53
N GLY A 102 -6.13 -10.30 -7.63
CA GLY A 102 -5.30 -10.96 -8.64
C GLY A 102 -5.37 -10.42 -10.09
N TRP A 103 -6.06 -9.31 -10.35
CA TRP A 103 -5.93 -8.62 -11.63
C TRP A 103 -4.61 -7.82 -11.63
N SER A 104 -3.54 -8.54 -11.92
CA SER A 104 -2.21 -8.01 -12.20
C SER A 104 -2.26 -7.10 -13.42
N THR A 105 -1.40 -6.09 -13.49
CA THR A 105 -1.13 -5.40 -14.77
C THR A 105 -0.46 -6.31 -15.78
N THR A 106 0.09 -7.44 -15.33
CA THR A 106 0.73 -8.47 -16.17
C THR A 106 -0.32 -9.48 -16.63
N THR A 107 -0.66 -9.44 -17.91
CA THR A 107 -1.59 -10.37 -18.56
C THR A 107 -1.01 -11.80 -18.57
N GLY A 108 -1.82 -12.82 -18.26
CA GLY A 108 -1.48 -14.23 -18.49
C GLY A 108 -1.19 -15.10 -17.26
N ASP A 109 -1.26 -14.54 -16.04
CA ASP A 109 -1.11 -15.34 -14.82
C ASP A 109 -2.34 -16.22 -14.56
N VAL A 110 -2.11 -17.53 -14.42
CA VAL A 110 -3.16 -18.49 -14.02
C VAL A 110 -3.10 -18.69 -12.51
N PHE A 111 -4.13 -18.25 -11.80
CA PHE A 111 -4.30 -18.50 -10.37
C PHE A 111 -5.16 -19.74 -10.14
N ARG A 112 -4.72 -20.63 -9.25
CA ARG A 112 -5.56 -21.70 -8.69
C ARG A 112 -6.11 -21.22 -7.34
N CYS A 113 -7.37 -21.54 -7.05
CA CYS A 113 -8.02 -21.18 -5.81
C CYS A 113 -8.18 -22.42 -4.91
N GLU A 114 -7.72 -22.32 -3.67
CA GLU A 114 -7.96 -23.32 -2.62
C GLU A 114 -8.83 -22.70 -1.52
N VAL A 115 -10.06 -23.18 -1.39
CA VAL A 115 -11.01 -22.66 -0.38
C VAL A 115 -10.68 -23.29 0.97
N LEU A 116 -10.38 -22.44 1.95
CA LEU A 116 -10.07 -22.83 3.32
C LEU A 116 -11.32 -22.97 4.19
N GLU A 117 -12.24 -22.01 4.06
CA GLU A 117 -13.48 -22.00 4.83
C GLU A 117 -14.58 -21.32 4.01
N ARG A 118 -15.80 -21.85 4.13
CA ARG A 118 -17.00 -21.23 3.57
C ARG A 118 -18.19 -21.51 4.47
N ARG A 119 -18.77 -20.48 5.08
CA ARG A 119 -19.93 -20.63 5.97
C ARG A 119 -20.57 -19.30 6.35
N TRP A 120 -21.73 -19.40 6.98
CA TRP A 120 -22.30 -18.28 7.73
C TRP A 120 -21.63 -18.14 9.09
N VAL A 121 -21.20 -16.92 9.42
CA VAL A 121 -20.58 -16.54 10.70
C VAL A 121 -21.33 -15.35 11.30
N PRO A 122 -21.28 -15.17 12.64
CA PRO A 122 -21.82 -13.97 13.26
C PRO A 122 -21.19 -12.70 12.67
N ALA A 123 -22.01 -11.67 12.44
CA ALA A 123 -21.52 -10.40 11.92
C ALA A 123 -20.71 -9.66 13.01
N THR A 124 -19.47 -9.29 12.67
CA THR A 124 -18.58 -8.49 13.53
C THR A 124 -18.90 -6.99 13.43
N PRO A 125 -18.40 -6.15 14.35
CA PRO A 125 -18.56 -4.69 14.24
C PRO A 125 -18.12 -4.14 12.88
N LEU A 126 -17.05 -4.69 12.29
CA LEU A 126 -16.57 -4.28 10.97
C LEU A 126 -17.52 -4.68 9.84
N THR A 127 -17.96 -5.94 9.82
CA THR A 127 -18.88 -6.37 8.76
C THR A 127 -20.21 -5.65 8.86
N ARG A 128 -20.70 -5.34 10.07
CA ARG A 128 -21.87 -4.48 10.27
C ARG A 128 -21.63 -3.05 9.77
N HIS A 129 -20.48 -2.47 10.09
CA HIS A 129 -20.11 -1.13 9.65
C HIS A 129 -20.05 -1.01 8.11
N HIS A 130 -19.51 -2.02 7.43
CA HIS A 130 -19.27 -1.99 5.99
C HIS A 130 -20.43 -2.54 5.13
N LEU A 131 -21.17 -3.54 5.63
CA LEU A 131 -22.23 -4.21 4.87
C LEU A 131 -23.62 -3.79 5.32
N SER A 132 -24.00 -4.06 6.56
CA SER A 132 -25.31 -3.65 7.08
C SER A 132 -25.29 -3.60 8.61
N PRO A 133 -25.70 -2.49 9.24
CA PRO A 133 -25.69 -2.35 10.70
C PRO A 133 -26.56 -3.42 11.39
N ASP A 134 -27.63 -3.84 10.72
CA ASP A 134 -28.62 -4.78 11.24
C ASP A 134 -28.30 -6.25 10.93
N ALA A 135 -27.23 -6.53 10.17
CA ALA A 135 -26.87 -7.89 9.82
C ALA A 135 -26.49 -8.72 11.06
N GLU A 136 -27.25 -9.77 11.36
CA GLU A 136 -26.90 -10.70 12.44
C GLU A 136 -25.78 -11.67 12.06
N ALA A 137 -25.75 -12.07 10.78
CA ALA A 137 -24.77 -12.98 10.22
C ALA A 137 -24.32 -12.51 8.83
N VAL A 138 -23.12 -12.94 8.45
CA VAL A 138 -22.56 -12.74 7.11
C VAL A 138 -22.00 -14.06 6.60
N HIS A 139 -21.98 -14.21 5.28
CA HIS A 139 -21.34 -15.35 4.66
C HIS A 139 -19.85 -15.06 4.46
N LEU A 140 -19.01 -15.84 5.13
CA LEU A 140 -17.56 -15.84 5.01
C LEU A 140 -17.13 -16.81 3.91
N THR A 141 -16.22 -16.36 3.04
CA THR A 141 -15.40 -17.25 2.20
C THR A 141 -13.95 -16.88 2.37
N GLU A 142 -13.14 -17.84 2.80
CA GLU A 142 -11.69 -17.72 2.89
C GLU A 142 -11.02 -18.67 1.92
N LEU A 143 -9.96 -18.21 1.28
CA LEU A 143 -9.22 -18.97 0.29
C LEU A 143 -7.77 -18.50 0.20
N VAL A 144 -6.91 -19.38 -0.28
CA VAL A 144 -5.57 -19.05 -0.76
C VAL A 144 -5.60 -19.09 -2.27
N LEU A 145 -5.04 -18.06 -2.92
CA LEU A 145 -4.75 -18.15 -4.35
C LEU A 145 -3.30 -18.59 -4.51
N LEU A 146 -3.11 -19.64 -5.32
CA LEU A 146 -1.83 -20.17 -5.70
C LEU A 146 -1.42 -19.60 -7.06
N ARG A 147 -0.16 -19.20 -7.20
CA ARG A 147 0.49 -18.80 -8.45
C ARG A 147 1.75 -19.62 -8.63
N HIS A 148 1.95 -20.19 -9.82
CA HIS A 148 3.08 -21.09 -10.12
C HIS A 148 3.28 -22.23 -9.10
N GLY A 149 2.21 -22.69 -8.46
CA GLY A 149 2.24 -23.77 -7.48
C GLY A 149 2.51 -23.36 -6.03
N GLY A 150 2.74 -22.08 -5.74
CA GLY A 150 2.93 -21.56 -4.36
C GLY A 150 1.86 -20.53 -3.96
N PRO A 151 1.63 -20.30 -2.64
CA PRO A 151 0.69 -19.29 -2.16
C PRO A 151 1.08 -17.87 -2.56
N ALA A 152 0.20 -17.21 -3.31
CA ALA A 152 0.39 -15.82 -3.76
C ALA A 152 -0.38 -14.81 -2.91
N LEU A 153 -1.52 -15.20 -2.35
CA LEU A 153 -2.27 -14.36 -1.42
C LEU A 153 -3.26 -15.17 -0.60
N LEU A 154 -3.63 -14.61 0.55
CA LEU A 154 -4.70 -15.09 1.41
C LEU A 154 -5.85 -14.09 1.34
N TYR A 155 -7.03 -14.57 0.99
CA TYR A 155 -8.20 -13.76 0.75
C TYR A 155 -9.36 -14.19 1.64
N ALA A 156 -10.01 -13.23 2.27
CA ALA A 156 -11.30 -13.45 2.89
C ALA A 156 -12.31 -12.41 2.41
N ARG A 157 -13.52 -12.87 2.15
CA ARG A 157 -14.67 -12.02 1.83
C ARG A 157 -15.84 -12.31 2.74
N PHE A 158 -16.62 -11.26 2.97
CA PHE A 158 -17.86 -11.24 3.73
C PHE A 158 -18.96 -10.66 2.83
N SER A 159 -20.11 -11.34 2.77
CA SER A 159 -21.29 -10.89 2.02
C SER A 159 -22.58 -11.16 2.80
N LEU A 160 -23.65 -10.44 2.44
CA LEU A 160 -24.99 -10.65 3.03
C LEU A 160 -25.81 -11.74 2.31
N SER A 161 -25.26 -12.33 1.26
CA SER A 161 -25.84 -13.46 0.55
C SER A 161 -24.83 -14.61 0.49
N GLY A 162 -25.30 -15.82 0.81
CA GLY A 162 -24.52 -17.05 0.67
C GLY A 162 -24.48 -17.59 -0.77
N GLY A 163 -25.30 -17.03 -1.66
CA GLY A 163 -25.57 -17.54 -3.01
C GLY A 163 -24.48 -17.34 -4.06
N VAL A 164 -23.29 -16.84 -3.72
CA VAL A 164 -22.16 -16.78 -4.67
C VAL A 164 -21.40 -18.12 -4.64
N ASP A 165 -22.10 -19.19 -5.01
CA ASP A 165 -21.57 -20.56 -5.08
C ASP A 165 -20.89 -20.85 -6.44
N ARG A 166 -20.25 -19.86 -7.02
CA ARG A 166 -19.58 -20.02 -8.32
C ARG A 166 -18.10 -20.02 -8.07
N ARG A 167 -17.41 -21.01 -8.66
CA ARG A 167 -15.96 -21.01 -8.83
C ARG A 167 -15.55 -19.57 -9.07
N LEU A 168 -14.82 -18.97 -8.12
CA LEU A 168 -14.02 -17.80 -8.41
C LEU A 168 -12.96 -18.33 -9.36
N THR A 169 -13.35 -18.57 -10.61
CA THR A 169 -12.42 -18.81 -11.68
C THR A 169 -11.79 -17.45 -11.89
N MET A 170 -10.78 -17.17 -11.06
CA MET A 170 -9.83 -16.08 -11.21
C MET A 170 -8.91 -16.38 -12.40
N THR A 171 -9.47 -16.98 -13.46
CA THR A 171 -8.86 -16.97 -14.77
C THR A 171 -8.96 -15.54 -15.23
N SER A 172 -7.81 -14.95 -15.58
CA SER A 172 -7.73 -13.89 -16.57
C SER A 172 -8.22 -14.39 -17.93
N ALA A 173 -9.45 -14.94 -18.00
CA ALA A 173 -10.07 -15.26 -19.27
C ALA A 173 -10.09 -13.93 -20.02
N GLU A 174 -9.47 -13.92 -21.19
CA GLU A 174 -9.04 -12.74 -21.95
C GLU A 174 -10.17 -11.76 -22.35
N THR A 175 -11.39 -11.95 -21.82
CA THR A 175 -12.64 -11.33 -22.29
C THR A 175 -13.58 -10.76 -21.21
N ALA A 176 -13.48 -11.08 -19.92
CA ALA A 176 -14.41 -10.54 -18.90
C ALA A 176 -13.74 -9.49 -18.01
N SER A 177 -14.33 -8.30 -17.84
CA SER A 177 -13.78 -7.28 -16.94
C SER A 177 -14.14 -7.54 -15.46
N PHE A 178 -13.42 -6.92 -14.52
CA PHE A 178 -13.78 -6.96 -13.10
C PHE A 178 -15.23 -6.49 -12.83
N GLY A 179 -15.72 -5.51 -13.60
CA GLY A 179 -17.12 -5.06 -13.51
C GLY A 179 -18.12 -6.12 -13.97
N ASP A 180 -17.79 -6.88 -15.03
CA ASP A 180 -18.64 -7.96 -15.53
C ASP A 180 -18.69 -9.14 -14.54
N ASP A 181 -17.55 -9.46 -13.93
CA ASP A 181 -17.47 -10.45 -12.87
C ASP A 181 -18.32 -10.05 -11.67
N PHE A 182 -18.22 -8.79 -11.24
CA PHE A 182 -19.06 -8.24 -10.18
C PHE A 182 -20.55 -8.34 -10.55
N ALA A 183 -20.94 -7.90 -11.75
CA ALA A 183 -22.33 -7.94 -12.19
C ALA A 183 -22.88 -9.37 -12.28
N ARG A 184 -22.06 -10.31 -12.74
CA ARG A 184 -22.41 -11.74 -12.78
C ARG A 184 -22.56 -12.34 -11.39
N VAL A 185 -21.79 -11.86 -10.41
CA VAL A 185 -21.81 -12.34 -9.03
C VAL A 185 -22.96 -11.74 -8.22
N TYR A 186 -23.17 -10.43 -8.33
CA TYR A 186 -24.10 -9.68 -7.47
C TYR A 186 -25.39 -9.25 -8.18
N GLY A 187 -25.56 -9.63 -9.45
CA GLY A 187 -26.76 -9.33 -10.25
C GLY A 187 -26.97 -7.83 -10.51
N SER A 188 -25.96 -6.99 -10.25
CA SER A 188 -26.04 -5.53 -10.36
C SER A 188 -24.68 -4.96 -10.79
N PRO A 189 -24.64 -3.87 -11.59
CA PRO A 189 -23.37 -3.27 -12.00
C PRO A 189 -22.56 -2.77 -10.80
N LEU A 190 -21.24 -2.82 -10.91
CA LEU A 190 -20.34 -2.23 -9.92
C LEU A 190 -20.44 -0.71 -9.97
N GLY A 191 -20.75 -0.08 -8.84
CA GLY A 191 -20.87 1.37 -8.73
C GLY A 191 -19.63 2.03 -8.14
N GLN A 192 -19.08 1.45 -7.08
CA GLN A 192 -17.96 2.04 -6.36
C GLN A 192 -17.07 0.99 -5.69
N VAL A 193 -15.79 1.30 -5.62
CA VAL A 193 -14.77 0.54 -4.89
C VAL A 193 -14.14 1.44 -3.84
N GLY A 194 -14.04 0.96 -2.62
CA GLY A 194 -13.34 1.63 -1.52
C GLY A 194 -12.26 0.69 -1.01
N CYS A 195 -11.04 1.16 -0.91
CA CYS A 195 -9.90 0.35 -0.48
C CYS A 195 -9.10 1.07 0.61
N TRP A 196 -8.54 0.29 1.51
CA TRP A 196 -7.58 0.69 2.54
C TRP A 196 -6.40 -0.26 2.50
N LEU A 197 -5.20 0.31 2.48
CA LEU A 197 -3.95 -0.42 2.37
C LEU A 197 -3.12 -0.20 3.63
N GLU A 198 -2.69 -1.30 4.22
CA GLU A 198 -1.86 -1.31 5.41
C GLU A 198 -0.67 -2.24 5.17
N ALA A 199 0.37 -2.10 5.98
CA ALA A 199 1.45 -3.08 6.06
C ALA A 199 1.45 -3.70 7.45
N VAL A 200 1.48 -5.03 7.50
CA VAL A 200 1.54 -5.80 8.75
C VAL A 200 2.60 -6.88 8.64
N GLU A 201 2.99 -7.45 9.78
CA GLU A 201 3.83 -8.63 9.82
C GLU A 201 2.98 -9.90 9.86
N ALA A 202 3.38 -10.93 9.11
CA ALA A 202 2.73 -12.23 9.09
C ALA A 202 2.77 -12.88 10.48
N ASP A 203 1.60 -13.09 11.08
CA ASP A 203 1.49 -13.94 12.28
C ASP A 203 1.66 -15.43 11.92
N GLU A 204 1.78 -16.30 12.92
CA GLU A 204 1.96 -17.75 12.71
C GLU A 204 0.92 -18.38 11.77
N LYS A 205 -0.34 -17.91 11.81
CA LYS A 205 -1.42 -18.52 11.02
C LYS A 205 -1.36 -18.05 9.57
N VAL A 206 -1.20 -16.73 9.36
CA VAL A 206 -1.05 -16.16 8.00
C VAL A 206 0.24 -16.65 7.36
N ALA A 207 1.33 -16.72 8.14
CA ALA A 207 2.62 -17.25 7.70
C ALA A 207 2.52 -18.72 7.25
N ALA A 208 1.82 -19.56 8.02
CA ALA A 208 1.60 -20.96 7.65
C ALA A 208 0.78 -21.11 6.36
N GLN A 209 -0.28 -20.30 6.18
CA GLN A 209 -1.14 -20.38 4.99
C GLN A 209 -0.48 -19.80 3.72
N LEU A 210 0.40 -18.81 3.88
CA LEU A 210 1.17 -18.24 2.79
C LEU A 210 2.51 -18.95 2.57
N GLU A 211 2.85 -19.95 3.38
CA GLU A 211 4.14 -20.66 3.36
C GLU A 211 5.36 -19.71 3.44
N VAL A 212 5.22 -18.63 4.23
CA VAL A 212 6.28 -17.65 4.48
C VAL A 212 6.75 -17.70 5.94
N PRO A 213 7.96 -17.19 6.27
CA PRO A 213 8.38 -17.05 7.66
C PRO A 213 7.45 -16.14 8.47
N VAL A 214 7.27 -16.43 9.76
CA VAL A 214 6.64 -15.50 10.71
C VAL A 214 7.41 -14.19 10.73
N GLY A 215 6.71 -13.07 10.74
CA GLY A 215 7.30 -11.74 10.63
C GLY A 215 7.52 -11.26 9.19
N THR A 216 7.19 -12.06 8.17
CA THR A 216 7.26 -11.62 6.77
C THR A 216 6.39 -10.39 6.57
N ALA A 217 6.90 -9.37 5.88
CA ALA A 217 6.13 -8.17 5.57
C ALA A 217 4.99 -8.51 4.61
N LEU A 218 3.78 -8.08 4.95
CA LEU A 218 2.57 -8.25 4.14
C LEU A 218 1.98 -6.88 3.80
N LEU A 219 1.48 -6.74 2.58
CA LEU A 219 0.52 -5.70 2.23
C LEU A 219 -0.89 -6.24 2.47
N VAL A 220 -1.69 -5.50 3.24
CA VAL A 220 -3.08 -5.85 3.52
C VAL A 220 -3.99 -4.87 2.79
N LYS A 221 -4.84 -5.39 1.90
CA LYS A 221 -5.88 -4.63 1.20
C LYS A 221 -7.24 -4.97 1.79
N SER A 222 -7.82 -4.04 2.55
CA SER A 222 -9.24 -4.08 2.90
C SER A 222 -10.04 -3.40 1.81
N ARG A 223 -11.16 -3.99 1.38
CA ARG A 223 -11.98 -3.49 0.27
C ARG A 223 -13.45 -3.59 0.59
N VAL A 224 -14.22 -2.59 0.17
CA VAL A 224 -15.68 -2.66 0.08
C VAL A 224 -16.10 -2.40 -1.36
N LEU A 225 -17.03 -3.22 -1.84
CA LEU A 225 -17.64 -3.09 -3.16
C LEU A 225 -19.10 -2.68 -3.02
N TRP A 226 -19.49 -1.62 -3.72
CA TRP A 226 -20.88 -1.17 -3.81
C TRP A 226 -21.39 -1.35 -5.23
N SER A 227 -22.62 -1.81 -5.36
CA SER A 227 -23.33 -1.79 -6.64
C SER A 227 -23.73 -0.36 -7.04
N ALA A 228 -24.15 -0.18 -8.30
CA ALA A 228 -24.52 1.12 -8.87
C ALA A 228 -25.71 1.79 -8.15
N ASP A 229 -26.54 1.00 -7.47
CA ASP A 229 -27.61 1.44 -6.57
C ASP A 229 -27.10 1.96 -5.20
N GLY A 230 -25.79 1.91 -4.95
CA GLY A 230 -25.15 2.34 -3.71
C GLY A 230 -25.22 1.32 -2.57
N LEU A 231 -25.69 0.10 -2.83
CA LEU A 231 -25.75 -0.97 -1.82
C LEU A 231 -24.39 -1.67 -1.68
N PRO A 232 -23.86 -1.85 -0.45
CA PRO A 232 -22.65 -2.63 -0.22
C PRO A 232 -22.94 -4.12 -0.49
N ARG A 233 -22.07 -4.76 -1.28
CA ARG A 233 -22.22 -6.17 -1.68
C ARG A 233 -21.14 -7.06 -1.07
N GLU A 234 -19.94 -6.53 -0.90
CA GLU A 234 -18.79 -7.27 -0.40
C GLU A 234 -17.94 -6.40 0.51
N PHE A 235 -17.48 -6.96 1.61
CA PHE A 235 -16.31 -6.50 2.35
C PHE A 235 -15.26 -7.61 2.29
N SER A 236 -14.03 -7.28 1.94
CA SER A 236 -12.96 -8.26 1.86
C SER A 236 -11.66 -7.74 2.42
N VAL A 237 -10.81 -8.65 2.87
CA VAL A 237 -9.45 -8.38 3.33
C VAL A 237 -8.51 -9.38 2.68
N THR A 238 -7.50 -8.87 2.01
CA THR A 238 -6.50 -9.66 1.29
C THR A 238 -5.12 -9.40 1.86
N HIS A 239 -4.39 -10.46 2.18
CA HIS A 239 -2.99 -10.41 2.59
C HIS A 239 -2.12 -10.83 1.40
N TYR A 240 -1.20 -9.96 1.01
CA TYR A 240 -0.23 -10.18 -0.05
C TYR A 240 1.18 -10.22 0.55
N PRO A 241 1.97 -11.29 0.33
CA PRO A 241 3.40 -11.26 0.61
C PRO A 241 4.08 -10.08 -0.10
N ALA A 242 4.72 -9.20 0.66
CA ALA A 242 5.41 -8.04 0.08
C ALA A 242 6.71 -8.40 -0.67
N THR A 243 7.16 -9.66 -0.52
CA THR A 243 8.29 -10.27 -1.22
C THR A 243 8.08 -10.29 -2.73
N HIS A 244 6.84 -10.40 -3.19
CA HIS A 244 6.50 -10.55 -4.59
C HIS A 244 5.26 -9.73 -5.00
N THR A 245 4.81 -8.76 -4.19
CA THR A 245 3.63 -7.96 -4.53
C THR A 245 3.83 -6.48 -4.29
N THR A 246 3.39 -5.70 -5.27
CA THR A 246 3.20 -4.26 -5.17
C THR A 246 1.74 -3.93 -5.44
N LEU A 247 1.23 -2.85 -4.85
CA LEU A 247 -0.14 -2.41 -5.06
C LEU A 247 -0.16 -1.07 -5.80
N SER A 248 -0.74 -1.01 -7.01
CA SER A 248 -0.73 0.19 -7.83
C SER A 248 -2.11 0.68 -8.24
N THR A 249 -2.22 1.98 -8.56
CA THR A 249 -3.45 2.59 -9.06
C THR A 249 -3.15 3.92 -9.76
N GLU A 250 -4.07 4.31 -10.63
CA GLU A 250 -4.07 5.57 -11.35
C GLU A 250 -5.32 6.36 -10.95
N PHE A 251 -5.15 7.64 -10.61
CA PHE A 251 -6.24 8.56 -10.35
C PHE A 251 -6.27 9.70 -11.35
N ARG A 252 -7.48 10.15 -11.67
CA ARG A 252 -7.73 11.36 -12.47
C ARG A 252 -8.57 12.33 -11.64
N PRO A 253 -7.97 13.32 -10.96
CA PRO A 253 -8.69 14.19 -10.01
C PRO A 253 -9.90 14.90 -10.62
N ARG A 254 -9.79 15.34 -11.89
CA ARG A 254 -10.85 16.01 -12.65
C ARG A 254 -12.06 15.14 -12.99
N LEU A 255 -11.93 13.83 -12.80
CA LEU A 255 -12.98 12.84 -13.07
C LEU A 255 -13.62 12.30 -11.80
N ARG A 256 -13.41 12.94 -10.64
CA ARG A 256 -14.08 12.57 -9.38
C ARG A 256 -15.59 12.72 -9.53
N ILE A 257 -16.26 11.60 -9.79
CA ILE A 257 -17.72 11.51 -9.76
C ILE A 257 -18.14 11.65 -8.29
N PRO A 258 -19.21 12.43 -7.99
CA PRO A 258 -19.73 12.51 -6.63
C PRO A 258 -19.93 11.13 -6.04
N VAL A 259 -19.34 10.89 -4.86
CA VAL A 259 -19.58 9.65 -4.13
C VAL A 259 -21.06 9.62 -3.75
N PRO A 260 -21.86 8.65 -4.24
CA PRO A 260 -23.24 8.55 -3.83
C PRO A 260 -23.29 8.42 -2.30
N ARG A 261 -24.23 9.15 -1.67
CA ARG A 261 -24.49 9.00 -0.23
C ARG A 261 -24.77 7.52 0.03
N ARG A 262 -24.16 6.94 1.09
CA ARG A 262 -24.47 5.57 1.54
C ARG A 262 -26.00 5.45 1.57
N ALA A 263 -26.55 4.55 0.74
CA ALA A 263 -27.95 4.20 0.85
C ALA A 263 -28.14 3.67 2.28
N ARG A 264 -29.06 4.28 3.04
CA ARG A 264 -29.41 3.81 4.40
C ARG A 264 -30.31 2.59 4.36
N THR A 265 -30.75 2.18 3.18
CA THR A 265 -31.58 1.00 2.97
C THR A 265 -30.74 -0.25 3.20
N ALA A 266 -31.15 -1.02 4.20
CA ALA A 266 -30.63 -2.35 4.46
C ALA A 266 -30.78 -3.19 3.18
N VAL A 267 -29.71 -3.85 2.76
CA VAL A 267 -29.84 -5.02 1.89
C VAL A 267 -30.69 -6.01 2.68
N GLU A 268 -31.82 -6.48 2.12
CA GLU A 268 -32.60 -7.55 2.75
C GLU A 268 -31.66 -8.73 3.02
N PRO A 269 -31.44 -9.09 4.29
CA PRO A 269 -30.61 -10.23 4.61
C PRO A 269 -31.28 -11.46 4.02
N VAL A 270 -30.55 -12.21 3.18
CA VAL A 270 -30.96 -13.58 2.86
C VAL A 270 -30.92 -14.36 4.18
N GLU A 271 -31.93 -15.20 4.44
CA GLU A 271 -31.93 -16.03 5.64
C GLU A 271 -30.58 -16.76 5.76
N PRO A 272 -29.84 -16.53 6.85
CA PRO A 272 -28.55 -17.17 7.02
C PRO A 272 -28.76 -18.68 7.10
N GLY A 273 -27.89 -19.43 6.44
CA GLY A 273 -27.76 -20.86 6.71
C GLY A 273 -27.24 -21.10 8.13
N VAL A 274 -26.84 -22.33 8.44
CA VAL A 274 -26.30 -22.67 9.77
C VAL A 274 -25.13 -21.76 10.13
N VAL A 275 -25.34 -20.90 11.12
CA VAL A 275 -24.33 -19.96 11.64
C VAL A 275 -23.38 -20.73 12.54
N GLY A 276 -22.10 -20.75 12.19
CA GLY A 276 -21.05 -21.44 12.95
C GLY A 276 -19.98 -20.47 13.45
N ALA A 277 -19.24 -20.90 14.46
CA ALA A 277 -18.01 -20.22 14.85
C ALA A 277 -16.99 -20.29 13.71
N ARG A 278 -16.24 -19.20 13.52
CA ARG A 278 -15.18 -19.13 12.51
C ARG A 278 -14.01 -20.05 12.86
N GLN A 279 -13.51 -20.80 11.88
CA GLN A 279 -12.40 -21.75 12.05
C GLN A 279 -11.06 -21.21 11.49
N SER A 280 -11.09 -20.39 10.45
CA SER A 280 -9.94 -19.95 9.65
C SER A 280 -9.72 -18.42 9.65
N ALA A 281 -8.63 -17.98 8.99
CA ALA A 281 -7.86 -16.73 9.02
C ALA A 281 -8.43 -15.48 8.28
N LEU A 282 -9.04 -14.57 9.05
CA LEU A 282 -8.44 -13.24 9.12
C LEU A 282 -7.48 -13.25 10.28
N SER A 283 -6.38 -12.54 10.12
CA SER A 283 -5.66 -12.11 11.31
C SER A 283 -6.61 -11.26 12.15
N VAL A 284 -6.98 -11.75 13.34
CA VAL A 284 -7.75 -10.97 14.33
C VAL A 284 -7.10 -9.62 14.56
N HIS A 285 -5.78 -9.57 14.44
CA HIS A 285 -5.02 -8.33 14.40
C HIS A 285 -5.50 -7.37 13.28
N ALA A 286 -5.63 -7.82 12.02
CA ALA A 286 -6.09 -6.99 10.90
C ALA A 286 -7.53 -6.46 11.11
N GLU A 287 -8.44 -7.27 11.67
CA GLU A 287 -9.79 -6.78 12.01
C GLU A 287 -9.77 -5.77 13.15
N LEU A 288 -9.02 -6.03 14.22
CA LEU A 288 -8.90 -5.07 15.32
C LEU A 288 -8.26 -3.77 14.83
N ARG A 289 -7.26 -3.86 13.96
CA ARG A 289 -6.58 -2.71 13.35
C ARG A 289 -7.53 -1.90 12.49
N ALA A 290 -8.29 -2.54 11.61
CA ALA A 290 -9.32 -1.87 10.80
C ALA A 290 -10.43 -1.27 11.68
N ALA A 291 -10.83 -1.93 12.79
CA ALA A 291 -11.81 -1.38 13.72
C ALA A 291 -11.30 -0.11 14.44
N VAL A 292 -10.00 -0.04 14.78
CA VAL A 292 -9.37 1.18 15.30
C VAL A 292 -9.35 2.29 14.24
N ARG A 293 -8.95 1.94 13.00
CA ARG A 293 -8.92 2.89 11.87
C ARG A 293 -10.28 3.50 11.57
N GLU A 294 -11.34 2.69 11.57
CA GLU A 294 -12.73 3.13 11.35
C GLU A 294 -13.36 3.82 12.58
N GLY A 295 -12.63 3.91 13.70
CA GLY A 295 -13.11 4.55 14.92
C GLY A 295 -14.16 3.74 15.69
N LEU A 296 -14.33 2.45 15.37
CA LEU A 296 -15.18 1.52 16.13
C LEU A 296 -14.56 1.15 17.49
N LEU A 297 -13.24 1.35 17.62
CA LEU A 297 -12.47 1.27 18.86
C LEU A 297 -11.71 2.61 19.04
N PRO A 298 -12.37 3.65 19.58
CA PRO A 298 -11.78 4.98 19.73
C PRO A 298 -10.59 5.03 20.71
N VAL A 299 -9.74 6.05 20.55
CA VAL A 299 -8.63 6.30 21.47
C VAL A 299 -9.11 6.52 22.89
N GLY A 300 -8.43 5.90 23.85
CA GLY A 300 -8.80 5.91 25.26
C GLY A 300 -9.68 4.74 25.70
N ASP A 301 -10.27 3.99 24.76
CA ASP A 301 -11.10 2.84 25.09
C ASP A 301 -10.31 1.75 25.80
N ARG A 302 -10.91 1.22 26.87
CA ARG A 302 -10.42 0.05 27.59
C ARG A 302 -11.01 -1.20 26.98
N LEU A 303 -10.16 -2.10 26.53
CA LEU A 303 -10.54 -3.30 25.83
C LEU A 303 -10.65 -4.48 26.79
N ASN A 304 -11.83 -5.10 26.84
CA ASN A 304 -12.03 -6.38 27.50
C ASN A 304 -11.85 -7.51 26.48
N GLU A 305 -10.92 -8.43 26.75
CA GLU A 305 -10.60 -9.54 25.82
C GLU A 305 -11.79 -10.48 25.58
N GLN A 306 -12.62 -10.72 26.60
CA GLN A 306 -13.78 -11.60 26.49
C GLN A 306 -14.89 -10.93 25.69
N GLU A 307 -15.19 -9.66 25.98
CA GLU A 307 -16.17 -8.89 25.21
C GLU A 307 -15.77 -8.79 23.74
N LEU A 308 -14.49 -8.56 23.45
CA LEU A 308 -13.98 -8.56 22.09
C LEU A 308 -14.08 -9.94 21.42
N ALA A 309 -13.83 -11.02 22.18
CA ALA A 309 -13.96 -12.38 21.66
C ALA A 309 -15.40 -12.67 21.21
N ASP A 310 -16.36 -12.27 22.04
CA ASP A 310 -17.79 -12.40 21.76
C ASP A 310 -18.20 -11.52 20.57
N ARG A 311 -17.76 -10.24 20.54
CA ARG A 311 -18.08 -9.29 19.46
C ARG A 311 -17.51 -9.67 18.10
N PHE A 312 -16.30 -10.22 18.06
CA PHE A 312 -15.64 -10.61 16.82
C PHE A 312 -15.85 -12.09 16.47
N GLY A 313 -16.58 -12.85 17.30
CA GLY A 313 -16.89 -14.26 17.04
C GLY A 313 -15.64 -15.16 16.97
N VAL A 314 -14.62 -14.85 17.77
CA VAL A 314 -13.32 -15.56 17.78
C VAL A 314 -12.93 -15.96 19.20
N SER A 315 -11.95 -16.85 19.33
CA SER A 315 -11.46 -17.24 20.66
C SER A 315 -10.80 -16.05 21.39
N ARG A 316 -10.93 -16.02 22.72
CA ARG A 316 -10.22 -15.05 23.57
C ARG A 316 -8.70 -15.09 23.36
N ASN A 317 -8.13 -16.27 23.11
CA ASN A 317 -6.70 -16.39 22.82
C ASN A 317 -6.33 -15.68 21.51
N SER A 318 -7.19 -15.73 20.49
CA SER A 318 -7.01 -15.03 19.22
C SER A 318 -7.04 -13.51 19.42
N ILE A 319 -7.98 -12.98 20.21
CA ILE A 319 -8.02 -11.57 20.61
C ILE A 319 -6.73 -11.18 21.32
N ARG A 320 -6.31 -11.95 22.33
CA ARG A 320 -5.09 -11.68 23.11
C ARG A 320 -3.85 -11.59 22.22
N ARG A 321 -3.75 -12.45 21.20
CA ARG A 321 -2.68 -12.41 20.19
C ARG A 321 -2.77 -11.16 19.32
N GLY A 322 -3.96 -10.84 18.79
CA GLY A 322 -4.16 -9.64 17.98
C GLY A 322 -3.83 -8.35 18.73
N LEU A 323 -4.24 -8.26 20.00
CA LEU A 323 -3.89 -7.16 20.89
C LEU A 323 -2.39 -7.12 21.25
N ALA A 324 -1.72 -8.27 21.32
CA ALA A 324 -0.26 -8.31 21.51
C ALA A 324 0.45 -7.67 20.32
N GLN A 325 0.02 -7.99 19.10
CA GLN A 325 0.60 -7.43 17.88
C GLN A 325 0.32 -5.92 17.76
N LEU A 326 -0.90 -5.48 18.05
CA LEU A 326 -1.21 -4.04 18.13
C LEU A 326 -0.41 -3.32 19.21
N ALA A 327 -0.01 -4.02 20.29
CA ALA A 327 0.82 -3.45 21.34
C ALA A 327 2.28 -3.32 20.92
N VAL A 328 2.81 -4.31 20.18
CA VAL A 328 4.14 -4.23 19.56
C VAL A 328 4.19 -3.07 18.57
N GLU A 329 3.13 -2.91 17.78
CA GLU A 329 3.01 -1.78 16.88
C GLU A 329 3.00 -0.47 17.66
N GLY A 330 2.32 -0.43 18.82
CA GLY A 330 2.09 0.75 19.67
C GLY A 330 0.72 1.40 19.47
N VAL A 331 -0.19 0.74 18.72
CA VAL A 331 -1.58 1.19 18.54
C VAL A 331 -2.37 1.08 19.85
N VAL A 332 -2.06 0.05 20.64
CA VAL A 332 -2.60 -0.14 21.98
C VAL A 332 -1.48 -0.20 23.00
N ARG A 333 -1.79 0.13 24.25
CA ARG A 333 -0.87 -0.03 25.38
C ARG A 333 -1.48 -0.94 26.42
N ARG A 334 -0.66 -1.84 26.97
CA ARG A 334 -1.04 -2.66 28.13
C ARG A 334 -0.76 -1.88 29.42
N ALA A 335 -1.76 -1.79 30.29
CA ALA A 335 -1.68 -1.09 31.56
C ALA A 335 -1.93 -2.06 32.72
N PRO A 336 -1.04 -2.11 33.74
CA PRO A 336 -1.25 -2.95 34.92
C PRO A 336 -2.60 -2.65 35.57
N ARG A 337 -3.38 -3.70 35.90
CA ARG A 337 -4.71 -3.62 36.53
C ARG A 337 -5.80 -2.87 35.73
N THR A 338 -5.50 -2.33 34.55
CA THR A 338 -6.44 -1.58 33.71
C THR A 338 -6.76 -2.29 32.39
N GLY A 339 -5.94 -3.28 31.98
CA GLY A 339 -6.14 -4.04 30.75
C GLY A 339 -5.43 -3.40 29.56
N THR A 340 -5.98 -3.57 28.36
CA THR A 340 -5.43 -2.98 27.12
C THR A 340 -6.20 -1.72 26.78
N VAL A 341 -5.50 -0.64 26.39
CA VAL A 341 -6.12 0.66 26.05
C VAL A 341 -5.70 1.08 24.64
N ILE A 342 -6.64 1.61 23.84
CA ILE A 342 -6.31 2.23 22.55
C ILE A 342 -5.49 3.50 22.81
N GLU A 343 -4.24 3.52 22.34
CA GLU A 343 -3.28 4.59 22.64
C GLU A 343 -3.29 5.68 21.55
N ARG A 344 -3.49 5.30 20.29
CA ARG A 344 -3.42 6.25 19.16
C ARG A 344 -4.36 5.89 18.01
N ARG A 345 -4.67 6.91 17.21
CA ARG A 345 -5.38 6.76 15.93
C ARG A 345 -4.42 6.34 14.83
N ILE A 346 -4.91 5.54 13.90
CA ILE A 346 -4.27 5.28 12.62
C ILE A 346 -4.71 6.41 11.67
N ALA A 347 -3.77 7.13 11.05
CA ALA A 347 -4.13 8.09 10.01
C ALA A 347 -4.66 7.37 8.79
N ASP A 348 -5.67 7.93 8.15
CA ASP A 348 -6.10 7.49 6.83
C ASP A 348 -5.71 8.54 5.80
N LEU A 349 -4.73 8.23 4.95
CA LEU A 349 -4.21 9.14 3.93
C LEU A 349 -4.66 8.69 2.54
N PRO A 350 -5.42 9.51 1.81
CA PRO A 350 -5.85 9.14 0.47
C PRO A 350 -4.69 9.05 -0.51
N LEU A 351 -4.80 8.07 -1.40
CA LEU A 351 -3.91 7.86 -2.54
C LEU A 351 -4.23 8.81 -3.70
N ASP A 352 -5.45 9.31 -3.79
CA ASP A 352 -5.94 10.17 -4.89
C ASP A 352 -5.74 11.67 -4.62
N THR A 353 -5.05 12.01 -3.54
CA THR A 353 -4.59 13.37 -3.26
C THR A 353 -3.07 13.40 -3.35
N GLY A 354 -2.51 14.45 -3.93
CA GLY A 354 -1.14 14.78 -3.60
C GLY A 354 -1.11 15.47 -2.24
N ARG A 355 -0.20 14.99 -1.39
CA ARG A 355 0.02 15.44 -0.01
C ARG A 355 -1.27 15.84 0.75
N GLY A 356 -2.06 14.84 1.11
CA GLY A 356 -2.56 14.64 2.48
C GLY A 356 -3.20 15.78 3.26
N TRP A 357 -3.73 16.82 2.64
CA TRP A 357 -4.42 17.89 3.33
C TRP A 357 -5.86 17.95 2.88
N HIS A 358 -6.67 17.05 3.44
CA HIS A 358 -8.07 17.32 3.52
C HIS A 358 -8.29 18.54 4.43
N ARG A 359 -9.08 19.51 3.95
CA ARG A 359 -9.59 20.65 4.73
C ARG A 359 -10.24 20.25 6.08
N THR A 360 -10.55 18.98 6.25
CA THR A 360 -11.32 18.41 7.36
C THR A 360 -10.49 17.62 8.37
N GLU A 361 -9.18 17.44 8.16
CA GLU A 361 -8.34 16.75 9.14
C GLU A 361 -7.93 17.70 10.29
N ALA A 362 -8.11 17.25 11.53
CA ALA A 362 -7.74 17.98 12.75
C ALA A 362 -6.22 17.99 13.02
N TRP A 363 -5.42 17.40 12.13
CA TRP A 363 -3.98 17.21 12.31
C TRP A 363 -3.19 18.42 11.82
N ARG A 364 -2.17 18.84 12.58
CA ARG A 364 -1.22 19.87 12.17
C ARG A 364 0.02 19.22 11.57
N TYR A 365 0.17 19.33 10.26
CA TYR A 365 1.34 18.84 9.56
C TYR A 365 2.40 19.95 9.42
N ARG A 366 3.67 19.58 9.52
CA ARG A 366 4.81 20.47 9.25
C ARG A 366 5.87 19.73 8.44
N ALA A 367 6.30 20.33 7.34
CA ALA A 367 7.37 19.78 6.51
C ALA A 367 8.71 20.42 6.90
N GLU A 368 9.69 19.59 7.26
CA GLU A 368 11.05 19.99 7.54
C GLU A 368 11.95 19.52 6.40
N ARG A 369 12.56 20.46 5.67
CA ARG A 369 13.48 20.14 4.58
C ARG A 369 14.83 19.73 5.14
N LEU A 370 15.24 18.50 4.85
CA LEU A 370 16.48 17.91 5.36
C LEU A 370 17.67 18.13 4.42
N ALA A 371 17.45 17.99 3.11
CA ALA A 371 18.49 18.11 2.10
C ALA A 371 17.92 18.51 0.73
N VAL A 372 18.70 19.21 -0.08
CA VAL A 372 18.38 19.57 -1.48
C VAL A 372 19.62 19.31 -2.34
N ALA A 373 19.41 18.69 -3.50
CA ALA A 373 20.48 18.38 -4.45
C ALA A 373 20.02 18.42 -5.89
N THR A 374 20.99 18.49 -6.80
CA THR A 374 20.84 18.09 -8.20
C THR A 374 21.72 16.88 -8.42
N VAL A 375 21.15 15.81 -8.98
CA VAL A 375 21.84 14.54 -9.25
C VAL A 375 21.75 14.20 -10.74
N PRO A 376 22.74 13.48 -11.29
CA PRO A 376 22.63 12.89 -12.62
C PRO A 376 21.33 12.07 -12.73
N THR A 377 20.59 12.20 -13.83
CA THR A 377 19.31 11.52 -14.03
C THR A 377 19.53 10.01 -14.13
N PRO A 378 19.15 9.21 -13.11
CA PRO A 378 19.26 7.77 -13.19
C PRO A 378 18.27 7.21 -14.24
N PRO A 379 18.55 6.07 -14.88
CA PRO A 379 17.72 5.51 -15.95
C PRO A 379 16.23 5.36 -15.57
N PHE A 380 15.93 4.94 -14.33
CA PHE A 380 14.56 4.80 -13.87
C PHE A 380 13.81 6.14 -13.77
N LEU A 381 14.49 7.22 -13.38
CA LEU A 381 13.88 8.55 -13.36
C LEU A 381 13.70 9.11 -14.77
N SER A 382 14.61 8.82 -15.70
CA SER A 382 14.41 9.20 -17.12
C SER A 382 13.13 8.56 -17.68
N ARG A 383 12.91 7.27 -17.39
CA ARG A 383 11.68 6.55 -17.79
C ARG A 383 10.43 7.07 -17.08
N ILE A 384 10.47 7.19 -15.75
CA ILE A 384 9.31 7.62 -14.94
C ILE A 384 8.93 9.08 -15.21
N LEU A 385 9.91 9.99 -15.24
CA LEU A 385 9.65 11.41 -15.49
C LEU A 385 9.55 11.75 -16.98
N SER A 386 9.74 10.76 -17.87
CA SER A 386 9.79 10.93 -19.32
C SER A 386 10.66 12.12 -19.72
N THR A 387 11.88 12.18 -19.18
CA THR A 387 12.81 13.31 -19.32
C THR A 387 14.14 12.87 -19.90
N SER A 388 14.70 13.73 -20.75
CA SER A 388 16.06 13.65 -21.30
C SER A 388 17.03 14.61 -20.61
N GLU A 389 16.58 15.34 -19.58
CA GLU A 389 17.47 16.22 -18.81
C GLU A 389 18.62 15.39 -18.22
N PRO A 390 19.87 15.86 -18.33
CA PRO A 390 21.02 15.12 -17.82
C PRO A 390 21.02 15.05 -16.29
N GLU A 391 20.24 15.93 -15.66
CA GLU A 391 20.10 16.00 -14.21
C GLU A 391 18.65 16.22 -13.80
N VAL A 392 18.32 15.69 -12.63
CA VAL A 392 17.08 15.93 -11.91
C VAL A 392 17.47 16.46 -10.54
N ALA A 393 16.61 17.25 -9.92
CA ALA A 393 16.87 17.63 -8.55
C ALA A 393 15.97 16.89 -7.57
N VAL A 394 16.57 16.61 -6.43
CA VAL A 394 16.05 15.78 -5.37
C VAL A 394 16.00 16.57 -4.08
N THR A 395 14.88 16.51 -3.39
CA THR A 395 14.72 17.13 -2.07
C THR A 395 14.20 16.12 -1.07
N GLU A 396 14.83 16.08 0.10
CA GLU A 396 14.43 15.22 1.20
C GLU A 396 13.67 16.01 2.26
N TYR A 397 12.55 15.47 2.71
CA TYR A 397 11.71 16.07 3.75
C TYR A 397 11.43 15.08 4.87
N ARG A 398 11.37 15.58 6.09
CA ARG A 398 10.66 14.95 7.21
C ARG A 398 9.32 15.64 7.39
N ILE A 399 8.25 14.87 7.50
CA ILE A 399 6.93 15.36 7.84
C ILE A 399 6.67 15.06 9.30
N LEU A 400 6.31 16.10 10.05
CA LEU A 400 5.79 16.00 11.40
C LEU A 400 4.26 16.07 11.34
N ARG A 401 3.60 15.27 12.17
CA ARG A 401 2.16 15.33 12.46
C ARG A 401 2.01 15.57 13.95
N ASP A 402 1.42 16.70 14.32
CA ASP A 402 1.30 17.16 15.71
C ASP A 402 2.64 17.12 16.47
N GLY A 403 3.70 17.56 15.78
CA GLY A 403 5.06 17.62 16.32
C GLY A 403 5.81 16.29 16.36
N ARG A 404 5.18 15.16 16.00
CA ARG A 404 5.83 13.83 15.95
C ARG A 404 6.22 13.44 14.52
N PRO A 405 7.37 12.79 14.29
CA PRO A 405 7.71 12.26 12.97
C PRO A 405 6.63 11.34 12.43
N PHE A 406 6.23 11.57 11.18
CA PHE A 406 5.13 10.87 10.53
C PHE A 406 5.52 10.30 9.16
N GLY A 407 6.41 10.99 8.44
CA GLY A 407 6.88 10.48 7.16
C GLY A 407 8.22 11.06 6.74
N VAL A 408 8.94 10.35 5.88
CA VAL A 408 10.13 10.85 5.19
C VAL A 408 9.87 10.76 3.70
N TYR A 409 10.19 11.81 2.95
CA TYR A 409 10.01 11.85 1.50
C TYR A 409 11.31 12.13 0.80
N LEU A 410 11.59 11.38 -0.27
CA LEU A 410 12.50 11.79 -1.34
C LEU A 410 11.66 12.25 -2.53
N LEU A 411 11.85 13.50 -2.92
CA LEU A 411 11.10 14.16 -4.00
C LEU A 411 12.03 14.42 -5.18
N TYR A 412 11.71 13.90 -6.35
CA TYR A 412 12.44 14.16 -7.59
C TYR A 412 11.57 15.00 -8.54
N SER A 413 12.16 16.02 -9.14
CA SER A 413 11.56 16.74 -10.25
C SER A 413 12.61 17.12 -11.27
N ARG A 414 12.14 17.52 -12.45
CA ARG A 414 13.00 18.06 -13.51
C ARG A 414 13.78 19.27 -12.98
N ALA A 415 15.06 19.37 -13.31
CA ALA A 415 15.93 20.45 -12.82
C ALA A 415 15.53 21.81 -13.42
N SER A 416 14.88 21.80 -14.58
CA SER A 416 14.28 22.98 -15.22
C SER A 416 13.06 23.53 -14.49
N LEU A 417 12.43 22.75 -13.60
CA LEU A 417 11.28 23.19 -12.82
C LEU A 417 11.75 23.78 -11.48
N PRO A 418 11.16 24.88 -11.00
CA PRO A 418 11.51 25.44 -9.70
C PRO A 418 11.25 24.41 -8.59
N HIS A 419 12.28 24.08 -7.80
CA HIS A 419 12.13 23.24 -6.62
C HIS A 419 11.39 23.99 -5.51
N ARG A 420 10.08 23.87 -5.51
CA ARG A 420 9.25 24.26 -4.38
C ARG A 420 8.62 23.00 -3.82
N PRO A 421 8.84 22.66 -2.54
CA PRO A 421 7.97 21.66 -1.93
C PRO A 421 6.53 22.09 -2.15
N LEU A 422 5.68 21.13 -2.49
CA LEU A 422 4.27 21.23 -2.21
C LEU A 422 4.10 21.19 -0.68
N SER A 423 4.46 22.27 0.01
CA SER A 423 4.26 22.46 1.44
C SER A 423 3.86 23.89 1.72
N THR A 424 2.82 24.05 2.53
CA THR A 424 2.37 25.34 3.03
C THR A 424 2.21 25.23 4.54
N ASP A 425 2.53 26.31 5.26
CA ASP A 425 2.30 26.40 6.71
C ASP A 425 0.81 26.59 7.07
N SER A 426 -0.03 26.74 6.03
CA SER A 426 -1.49 26.87 6.12
C SER A 426 -2.15 25.75 5.31
N PRO A 427 -3.38 25.31 5.65
CA PRO A 427 -4.12 24.37 4.81
C PRO A 427 -4.37 25.00 3.43
N VAL A 428 -3.81 24.41 2.37
CA VAL A 428 -4.12 24.80 0.99
C VAL A 428 -4.58 23.57 0.23
N ASP A 429 -5.52 23.77 -0.69
CA ASP A 429 -5.99 22.73 -1.59
C ASP A 429 -4.82 22.19 -2.43
N PHE A 430 -4.75 20.87 -2.58
CA PHE A 430 -3.67 20.22 -3.33
C PHE A 430 -3.62 20.68 -4.79
N ASP A 431 -4.77 20.80 -5.44
CA ASP A 431 -4.83 21.16 -6.86
C ASP A 431 -4.32 22.60 -7.06
N GLU A 432 -4.65 23.50 -6.12
CA GLU A 432 -4.11 24.86 -6.10
C GLU A 432 -2.60 24.87 -5.85
N LEU A 433 -2.13 24.09 -4.88
CA LEU A 433 -0.70 24.00 -4.55
C LEU A 433 0.12 23.44 -5.73
N PHE A 434 -0.41 22.43 -6.41
CA PHE A 434 0.18 21.87 -7.63
C PHE A 434 0.22 22.92 -8.74
N ALA A 435 -0.91 23.57 -9.03
CA ALA A 435 -1.00 24.60 -10.06
C ALA A 435 -0.04 25.78 -9.82
N ARG A 436 0.06 26.26 -8.59
CA ARG A 436 1.01 27.33 -8.22
C ARG A 436 2.48 26.91 -8.36
N THR A 437 2.78 25.62 -8.22
CA THR A 437 4.15 25.10 -8.24
C THR A 437 4.62 24.75 -9.64
N HIS A 438 3.75 24.12 -10.43
CA HIS A 438 4.09 23.62 -11.77
C HIS A 438 3.54 24.49 -12.91
N GLY A 439 2.69 25.48 -12.61
CA GLY A 439 2.07 26.36 -13.60
C GLY A 439 0.98 25.68 -14.45
N SER A 440 0.61 24.45 -14.11
CA SER A 440 -0.41 23.64 -14.77
C SER A 440 -1.19 22.85 -13.74
N ALA A 441 -2.44 22.52 -14.03
CA ALA A 441 -3.25 21.73 -13.12
C ALA A 441 -2.93 20.23 -13.23
N VAL A 442 -3.11 19.52 -12.13
CA VAL A 442 -2.90 18.07 -12.07
C VAL A 442 -4.01 17.36 -12.85
N ASP A 443 -3.62 16.37 -13.64
CA ASP A 443 -4.56 15.55 -14.42
C ASP A 443 -4.53 14.09 -14.00
N ARG A 444 -3.35 13.56 -13.70
CA ARG A 444 -3.17 12.17 -13.30
C ARG A 444 -2.22 12.01 -12.12
N ILE A 445 -2.57 11.10 -11.22
CA ILE A 445 -1.75 10.68 -10.08
C ILE A 445 -1.58 9.17 -10.16
N ASP A 446 -0.35 8.73 -10.44
CA ASP A 446 -0.01 7.31 -10.42
C ASP A 446 0.60 6.99 -9.05
N SER A 447 0.04 6.04 -8.31
CA SER A 447 0.53 5.65 -6.99
C SER A 447 0.87 4.16 -6.96
N THR A 448 1.98 3.82 -6.31
CA THR A 448 2.37 2.44 -6.02
C THR A 448 2.74 2.31 -4.55
N VAL A 449 2.35 1.22 -3.92
CA VAL A 449 2.55 0.97 -2.49
C VAL A 449 3.32 -0.33 -2.29
N HIS A 450 4.28 -0.26 -1.38
CA HIS A 450 5.15 -1.36 -0.95
C HIS A 450 5.16 -1.44 0.57
N ALA A 451 5.43 -2.63 1.11
CA ALA A 451 5.85 -2.78 2.50
C ALA A 451 7.36 -3.01 2.52
N VAL A 452 8.08 -2.23 3.33
CA VAL A 452 9.55 -2.22 3.40
C VAL A 452 10.04 -2.13 4.84
N ARG A 453 11.31 -2.41 5.10
CA ARG A 453 11.91 -2.25 6.43
C ARG A 453 12.72 -0.96 6.56
N ALA A 454 12.64 -0.33 7.72
CA ALA A 454 13.36 0.91 8.01
C ALA A 454 14.87 0.68 8.08
N ASP A 455 15.65 1.34 7.22
CA ASP A 455 17.09 1.43 7.41
C ASP A 455 17.45 2.30 8.63
N GLY A 456 18.68 2.21 9.12
CA GLY A 456 19.08 2.93 10.34
C GLY A 456 18.92 4.45 10.30
N ARG A 457 19.05 5.11 9.14
CA ARG A 457 18.83 6.56 9.00
C ARG A 457 17.34 6.89 8.93
N THR A 458 16.57 6.16 8.12
CA THR A 458 15.12 6.36 8.02
C THR A 458 14.44 6.12 9.37
N ALA A 459 14.88 5.09 10.10
CA ALA A 459 14.43 4.80 11.46
C ALA A 459 14.67 5.97 12.42
N ARG A 460 15.88 6.56 12.44
CA ARG A 460 16.18 7.75 13.25
C ARG A 460 15.35 8.97 12.87
N LEU A 461 15.08 9.18 11.58
CA LEU A 461 14.27 10.31 11.12
C LEU A 461 12.80 10.19 11.54
N LEU A 462 12.30 8.96 11.60
CA LEU A 462 10.93 8.61 12.00
C LEU A 462 10.77 8.33 13.50
N ASP A 463 11.85 8.37 14.28
CA ASP A 463 11.86 8.00 15.70
C ASP A 463 11.34 6.58 15.97
N VAL A 464 11.80 5.63 15.14
CA VAL A 464 11.51 4.20 15.25
C VAL A 464 12.80 3.38 15.29
N SER A 465 12.69 2.08 15.57
CA SER A 465 13.85 1.18 15.54
C SER A 465 14.22 0.77 14.11
N PRO A 466 15.51 0.55 13.79
CA PRO A 466 15.88 -0.09 12.53
C PRO A 466 15.16 -1.43 12.35
N GLY A 467 14.76 -1.75 11.13
CA GLY A 467 13.97 -2.95 10.81
C GLY A 467 12.45 -2.78 11.02
N THR A 468 11.99 -1.68 11.63
CA THR A 468 10.54 -1.38 11.78
C THR A 468 9.85 -1.40 10.41
N LEU A 469 8.67 -2.00 10.34
CA LEU A 469 7.88 -2.07 9.12
C LEU A 469 7.36 -0.69 8.71
N LEU A 470 7.56 -0.34 7.44
CA LEU A 470 7.13 0.92 6.84
C LEU A 470 6.24 0.65 5.62
N LEU A 471 5.32 1.57 5.36
CA LEU A 471 4.71 1.73 4.04
C LEU A 471 5.61 2.64 3.20
N LEU A 472 6.01 2.17 2.02
CA LEU A 472 6.66 2.99 0.99
C LEU A 472 5.64 3.26 -0.12
N ARG A 473 5.31 4.53 -0.33
CA ARG A 473 4.49 5.01 -1.44
C ARG A 473 5.38 5.64 -2.51
N GLU A 474 5.38 5.08 -3.71
CA GLU A 474 5.80 5.79 -4.91
C GLU A 474 4.64 6.63 -5.45
N ARG A 475 4.92 7.83 -5.93
CA ARG A 475 3.91 8.66 -6.61
C ARG A 475 4.50 9.41 -7.78
N VAL A 476 3.83 9.37 -8.92
CA VAL A 476 4.05 10.26 -10.07
C VAL A 476 2.88 11.22 -10.17
N LEU A 477 3.18 12.52 -10.27
CA LEU A 477 2.18 13.55 -10.57
C LEU A 477 2.34 13.99 -12.02
N VAL A 478 1.25 13.94 -12.78
CA VAL A 478 1.20 14.27 -14.20
C VAL A 478 0.22 15.42 -14.41
N ASP A 479 0.66 16.43 -15.13
CA ASP A 479 -0.18 17.58 -15.45
C ASP A 479 -1.13 17.31 -16.63
N GLU A 480 -2.03 18.26 -16.87
CA GLU A 480 -2.99 18.23 -17.97
C GLU A 480 -2.38 18.24 -19.38
N GLN A 481 -1.09 18.54 -19.50
CA GLN A 481 -0.34 18.40 -20.75
C GLN A 481 0.26 16.99 -20.89
N GLY A 482 -0.03 16.07 -19.96
CA GLY A 482 0.48 14.71 -19.94
C GLY A 482 1.93 14.61 -19.49
N ARG A 483 2.51 15.67 -18.90
CA ARG A 483 3.91 15.71 -18.49
C ARG A 483 4.05 15.22 -17.04
N PRO A 484 4.90 14.22 -16.77
CA PRO A 484 5.28 13.90 -15.39
C PRO A 484 6.09 15.05 -14.76
N CYS A 485 5.51 15.70 -13.76
CA CYS A 485 6.10 16.87 -13.10
C CYS A 485 6.96 16.48 -11.89
N GLU A 486 6.50 15.50 -11.12
CA GLU A 486 7.09 15.10 -9.84
C GLU A 486 7.04 13.58 -9.69
N PHE A 487 8.11 13.00 -9.17
CA PHE A 487 8.15 11.63 -8.67
C PHE A 487 8.59 11.63 -7.21
N SER A 488 7.96 10.83 -6.35
CA SER A 488 8.33 10.79 -4.94
C SER A 488 8.32 9.38 -4.36
N HIS A 489 9.23 9.15 -3.42
CA HIS A 489 9.21 8.03 -2.48
C HIS A 489 8.83 8.56 -1.10
N GLY A 490 7.69 8.16 -0.56
CA GLY A 490 7.23 8.50 0.79
C GLY A 490 7.27 7.29 1.72
N TYR A 491 8.00 7.38 2.81
CA TYR A 491 8.13 6.35 3.85
C TYR A 491 7.33 6.74 5.07
N PHE A 492 6.50 5.83 5.57
CA PHE A 492 5.64 6.06 6.73
C PHE A 492 5.72 4.86 7.67
N PRO A 493 5.76 5.07 9.00
CA PRO A 493 5.60 3.98 9.96
C PRO A 493 4.28 3.25 9.69
N ALA A 494 4.35 1.95 9.39
CA ALA A 494 3.18 1.17 9.02
C ALA A 494 2.12 1.19 10.12
N ALA A 495 2.56 1.22 11.38
CA ALA A 495 1.69 1.25 12.54
C ALA A 495 0.80 2.50 12.62
N ASP A 496 1.23 3.63 12.05
CA ASP A 496 0.57 4.93 12.18
C ASP A 496 -0.33 5.31 11.00
N LEU A 497 -0.32 4.53 9.92
CA LEU A 497 -0.92 4.91 8.64
C LEU A 497 -1.69 3.77 7.96
N SER A 498 -2.82 4.14 7.35
CA SER A 498 -3.52 3.45 6.27
C SER A 498 -3.53 4.36 5.05
N LEU A 499 -3.35 3.78 3.86
CA LEU A 499 -3.52 4.48 2.59
C LEU A 499 -4.88 4.12 1.98
N SER A 500 -5.74 5.09 1.72
CA SER A 500 -7.10 4.82 1.23
C SER A 500 -7.37 5.32 -0.18
N THR A 501 -8.39 4.75 -0.79
CA THR A 501 -8.97 5.25 -2.02
C THR A 501 -10.45 4.95 -2.07
N ARG A 502 -11.20 5.82 -2.75
CA ARG A 502 -12.61 5.60 -3.04
C ARG A 502 -12.90 6.01 -4.47
N THR A 503 -12.94 5.01 -5.36
CA THR A 503 -13.06 5.23 -6.80
C THR A 503 -14.47 4.86 -7.27
N PRO A 504 -15.23 5.79 -7.87
CA PRO A 504 -16.45 5.45 -8.61
C PRO A 504 -16.07 4.68 -9.89
N VAL A 505 -16.82 3.64 -10.23
CA VAL A 505 -16.58 2.85 -11.45
C VAL A 505 -17.39 3.46 -12.59
N ARG A 506 -16.73 3.83 -13.69
CA ARG A 506 -17.41 4.37 -14.88
C ARG A 506 -18.32 3.30 -15.48
N GLY A 507 -19.61 3.56 -15.49
CA GLY A 507 -20.59 2.61 -16.05
C GLY A 507 -22.06 3.01 -15.92
N THR A 508 -22.38 4.27 -15.67
CA THR A 508 -23.78 4.74 -15.76
C THR A 508 -23.76 6.13 -16.38
N PRO A 509 -24.37 6.35 -17.56
CA PRO A 509 -24.76 7.70 -17.92
C PRO A 509 -25.64 8.20 -16.78
N ALA A 510 -25.35 9.38 -16.24
CA ALA A 510 -26.37 10.10 -15.49
C ALA A 510 -27.57 10.24 -16.43
N ALA A 511 -28.71 9.69 -16.02
CA ALA A 511 -29.98 9.92 -16.72
C ALA A 511 -30.39 11.39 -16.58
#